data_AF-A0AA97KNV9-F1
#
_entry.id   AF-A0AA97KNV9-F1
#
_cell.length_a   1.000
_cell.length_b   1.000
_cell.length_c   1.000
_cell.angle_alpha   90.00
_cell.angle_beta   90.00
_cell.angle_gamma   90.00
#
_symmetry.space_group_name_H-M   'P 1'
#
loop_
_entity.id
_entity.type
_entity.pdbx_description
1 polymer ?
#
loop_
_entity_poly.entity_id
_entity_poly.type
_entity_poly.pdbx_seq_one_letter_code
_entity_poly.pdbx_strand_id
1 'polypeptide(L)'
;MVDPPLHKPAVENFAVAAVWSLFADYGWFILIGLIALYVLAQNLPRKIREVRSPPPAYDPDAVAKREEAMMAARRKMQEEFNAQAEMFREKQKEREEEKRKQKIAKWESMKLGQSYKPPLGQSPAEEPDAGPSTSAAAPKPKSEKKPLRSGGFNPLSGEGGGSCTWRPGRRGPSSGG
;
A
#
# COMPACT_ATOMS: atom_id res chain seq x y z
N MET A 1 53.14 -18.65 -51.79
CA MET A 1 51.78 -18.14 -51.54
C MET A 1 51.78 -17.46 -50.19
N VAL A 2 51.84 -16.12 -50.18
CA VAL A 2 51.56 -15.32 -49.00
C VAL A 2 50.67 -14.19 -49.50
N ASP A 3 49.39 -14.24 -49.17
CA ASP A 3 48.41 -13.24 -49.57
C ASP A 3 48.75 -11.89 -48.92
N PRO A 4 48.64 -10.76 -49.64
CA PRO A 4 48.86 -9.45 -49.03
C PRO A 4 47.70 -9.08 -48.09
N PRO A 5 47.98 -8.40 -46.95
CA PRO A 5 46.95 -8.02 -45.99
C PRO A 5 46.01 -6.97 -46.60
N LEU A 6 44.72 -7.28 -46.57
CA LEU A 6 43.61 -6.43 -47.01
C LEU A 6 43.74 -5.00 -46.44
N HIS A 7 43.83 -4.01 -47.33
CA HIS A 7 43.75 -2.57 -47.02
C HIS A 7 42.41 -2.24 -46.33
N LYS A 8 42.41 -2.15 -44.99
CA LYS A 8 41.30 -1.60 -44.19
C LYS A 8 41.42 -0.10 -43.80
N PRO A 9 42.58 0.60 -43.83
CA PRO A 9 42.64 1.97 -43.30
C PRO A 9 41.92 2.98 -44.21
N ALA A 10 41.79 2.71 -45.50
CA ALA A 10 41.13 3.62 -46.44
C ALA A 10 39.61 3.70 -46.20
N VAL A 11 38.98 2.57 -45.87
CA VAL A 11 37.53 2.49 -45.63
C VAL A 11 37.15 3.07 -44.28
N GLU A 12 37.97 2.86 -43.25
CA GLU A 12 37.78 3.46 -41.92
C GLU A 12 37.96 4.98 -41.97
N ASN A 13 39.00 5.47 -42.66
CA ASN A 13 39.22 6.91 -42.83
C ASN A 13 38.12 7.56 -43.68
N PHE A 14 37.60 6.88 -44.70
CA PHE A 14 36.47 7.35 -45.49
C PHE A 14 35.18 7.40 -44.67
N ALA A 15 34.90 6.39 -43.85
CA ALA A 15 33.73 6.38 -42.97
C ALA A 15 33.80 7.51 -41.93
N VAL A 16 34.96 7.73 -41.32
CA VAL A 16 35.18 8.83 -40.38
C VAL A 16 35.01 10.18 -41.09
N ALA A 17 35.60 10.36 -42.28
CA ALA A 17 35.44 11.59 -43.06
C ALA A 17 33.99 11.85 -43.49
N ALA A 18 33.25 10.81 -43.87
CA ALA A 18 31.83 10.91 -44.20
C ALA A 18 30.98 11.30 -42.99
N VAL A 19 31.25 10.73 -41.82
CA VAL A 19 30.60 11.11 -40.56
C VAL A 19 30.92 12.56 -40.19
N TRP A 20 32.18 13.00 -40.34
CA TRP A 20 32.55 14.40 -40.13
C TRP A 20 31.87 15.35 -41.12
N SER A 21 31.70 14.97 -42.39
CA SER A 21 30.95 15.74 -43.38
C SER A 21 29.48 15.87 -42.99
N LEU A 22 28.85 14.77 -42.55
CA LEU A 22 27.47 14.80 -42.07
C LEU A 22 27.35 15.65 -40.79
N PHE A 23 28.33 15.62 -39.89
CA PHE A 23 28.35 16.52 -38.74
C PHE A 23 28.56 17.99 -39.14
N ALA A 24 29.31 18.28 -40.20
CA ALA A 24 29.47 19.62 -40.73
C ALA A 24 28.17 20.13 -41.38
N ASP A 25 27.49 19.28 -42.15
CA ASP A 25 26.25 19.63 -42.86
C ASP A 25 25.03 19.69 -41.92
N TYR A 26 25.00 18.86 -40.88
CA TYR A 26 23.87 18.72 -39.95
C TYR A 26 24.17 19.20 -38.52
N GLY A 27 25.35 19.78 -38.26
CA GLY A 27 25.75 20.26 -36.93
C GLY A 27 24.81 21.32 -36.35
N TRP A 28 24.15 22.08 -37.21
CA TRP A 28 23.14 23.06 -36.80
C TRP A 28 21.89 22.42 -36.18
N PHE A 29 21.49 21.23 -36.63
CA PHE A 29 20.38 20.49 -35.99
C PHE A 29 20.78 19.99 -34.60
N ILE A 30 22.04 19.59 -34.42
CA ILE A 30 22.57 19.19 -33.10
C ILE A 30 22.56 20.41 -32.17
N LEU A 31 22.96 21.58 -32.68
CA LEU A 31 22.92 22.84 -31.92
C LEU A 31 21.48 23.24 -31.56
N ILE A 32 20.55 23.22 -32.51
CA ILE A 32 19.12 23.51 -32.24
C ILE A 32 18.53 22.48 -31.29
N GLY A 33 18.87 21.21 -31.44
CA GLY A 33 18.45 20.13 -30.54
C GLY A 33 18.93 20.36 -29.10
N LEU A 34 20.18 20.77 -28.92
CA LEU A 34 20.73 21.14 -27.62
C LEU A 34 20.07 22.39 -27.03
N ILE A 35 19.82 23.42 -27.84
CA ILE A 35 19.10 24.63 -27.40
C ILE A 35 17.66 24.28 -26.99
N ALA A 36 16.96 23.49 -27.79
CA ALA A 36 15.60 23.02 -27.47
C ALA A 36 15.59 22.19 -26.18
N LEU A 37 16.54 21.28 -26.01
CA LEU A 37 16.70 20.49 -24.79
C LEU A 37 17.01 21.38 -23.58
N TYR A 38 17.86 22.40 -23.74
CA TYR A 38 18.20 23.36 -22.69
C TYR A 38 16.98 24.19 -22.28
N VAL A 39 16.23 24.73 -23.25
CA VAL A 39 14.97 25.47 -23.01
C VAL A 39 13.94 24.56 -22.35
N LEU A 40 13.83 23.31 -22.78
CA LEU A 40 12.93 22.33 -22.17
C LEU A 40 13.34 22.05 -20.72
N ALA A 41 14.64 21.82 -20.45
CA ALA A 41 15.18 21.62 -19.11
C ALA A 41 15.01 22.85 -18.20
N GLN A 42 14.99 24.06 -18.75
CA GLN A 42 14.69 25.29 -18.00
C GLN A 42 13.19 25.50 -17.76
N ASN A 43 12.33 25.12 -18.70
CA ASN A 43 10.88 25.36 -18.62
C ASN A 43 10.12 24.25 -17.89
N LEU A 44 10.61 23.01 -17.92
CA LEU A 44 10.08 21.88 -17.15
C LEU A 44 9.96 22.20 -15.65
N PRO A 45 11.01 22.64 -14.93
CA PRO A 45 10.90 22.94 -13.51
C PRO A 45 10.01 24.15 -13.24
N ARG A 46 9.91 25.12 -14.16
CA ARG A 46 9.01 26.28 -14.02
C ARG A 46 7.54 25.87 -14.13
N LYS A 47 7.18 25.09 -15.16
CA LYS A 47 5.83 24.58 -15.36
C LYS A 47 5.42 23.58 -14.27
N ILE A 48 6.34 22.71 -13.84
CA ILE A 48 6.10 21.80 -12.72
C ILE A 48 5.93 22.59 -11.42
N ARG A 49 6.69 23.68 -11.22
CA ARG A 49 6.51 24.58 -10.07
C ARG A 49 5.18 25.33 -10.12
N GLU A 50 4.65 25.70 -11.28
CA GLU A 50 3.32 26.33 -11.38
C GLU A 50 2.21 25.34 -11.03
N VAL A 51 2.27 24.11 -11.54
CA VAL A 51 1.30 23.05 -11.23
C VAL A 51 1.40 22.59 -9.77
N ARG A 52 2.60 22.63 -9.18
CA ARG A 52 2.87 22.25 -7.79
C ARG A 52 2.82 23.43 -6.84
N SER A 53 2.74 24.65 -7.34
CA SER A 53 2.49 25.83 -6.52
C SER A 53 1.08 25.66 -5.98
N PRO A 54 0.89 25.71 -4.66
CA PRO A 54 -0.45 25.87 -4.16
C PRO A 54 -1.06 27.10 -4.85
N PRO A 55 -2.34 27.05 -5.28
CA PRO A 55 -3.03 28.27 -5.66
C PRO A 55 -2.88 29.27 -4.51
N PRO A 56 -2.81 30.58 -4.79
CA PRO A 56 -2.71 31.58 -3.73
C PRO A 56 -3.79 31.26 -2.70
N ALA A 57 -3.41 31.25 -1.41
CA ALA A 57 -4.26 30.82 -0.30
C ALA A 57 -5.54 31.66 -0.12
N TYR A 58 -5.83 32.55 -1.06
CA TYR A 58 -6.85 33.58 -1.04
C TYR A 58 -7.96 33.39 -2.08
N ASP A 59 -7.85 32.43 -3.01
CA ASP A 59 -8.91 32.16 -3.99
C ASP A 59 -9.98 31.22 -3.38
N PRO A 60 -11.17 31.71 -3.01
CA PRO A 60 -12.18 30.92 -2.30
C PRO A 60 -12.66 29.71 -3.12
N ASP A 61 -12.77 29.86 -4.44
CA ASP A 61 -13.20 28.81 -5.36
C ASP A 61 -12.16 27.67 -5.47
N ALA A 62 -10.88 27.99 -5.35
CA ALA A 62 -9.81 27.00 -5.38
C ALA A 62 -9.77 26.19 -4.08
N VAL A 63 -10.08 26.82 -2.94
CA VAL A 63 -10.21 26.15 -1.63
C VAL A 63 -11.44 25.23 -1.64
N ALA A 64 -12.60 25.71 -2.11
CA ALA A 64 -13.82 24.90 -2.17
C ALA A 64 -13.63 23.63 -3.00
N LYS A 65 -13.05 23.73 -4.21
CA LYS A 65 -12.74 22.56 -5.06
C LYS A 65 -11.79 21.57 -4.40
N ARG A 66 -10.82 22.07 -3.61
CA ARG A 66 -9.88 21.23 -2.87
C ARG A 66 -10.59 20.49 -1.73
N GLU A 67 -11.49 21.16 -1.02
CA GLU A 67 -12.28 20.56 0.05
C GLU A 67 -13.26 19.52 -0.50
N GLU A 68 -13.93 19.82 -1.61
CA GLU A 68 -14.79 18.87 -2.32
C GLU A 68 -14.01 17.63 -2.78
N ALA A 69 -12.81 17.81 -3.35
CA ALA A 69 -11.95 16.70 -3.73
C ALA A 69 -11.52 15.84 -2.52
N MET A 70 -11.19 16.49 -1.39
CA MET A 70 -10.85 15.79 -0.15
C MET A 70 -12.06 15.06 0.46
N MET A 71 -13.25 15.66 0.44
CA MET A 71 -14.49 15.04 0.91
C MET A 71 -14.89 13.86 0.02
N ALA A 72 -14.75 13.99 -1.30
CA ALA A 72 -15.00 12.91 -2.24
C ALA A 72 -14.04 11.72 -2.01
N ALA A 73 -12.75 12.00 -1.78
CA ALA A 73 -11.77 10.96 -1.44
C ALA A 73 -12.13 10.25 -0.12
N ARG A 74 -12.53 11.01 0.91
CA ARG A 74 -12.99 10.44 2.20
C ARG A 74 -14.24 9.59 2.04
N ARG A 75 -15.22 10.00 1.24
CA ARG A 75 -16.44 9.24 0.99
C ARG A 75 -16.16 7.91 0.29
N LYS A 76 -15.34 7.93 -0.78
CA LYS A 76 -14.92 6.70 -1.47
C LYS A 76 -14.24 5.72 -0.52
N MET A 77 -13.36 6.21 0.34
CA MET A 77 -12.70 5.37 1.34
C MET A 77 -13.71 4.75 2.32
N GLN A 78 -14.71 5.50 2.78
CA GLN A 78 -15.76 4.97 3.66
C GLN A 78 -16.64 3.93 2.94
N GLU A 79 -16.99 4.16 1.68
CA GLU A 79 -17.77 3.23 0.87
C GLU A 79 -17.04 1.89 0.69
N GLU A 80 -15.72 1.92 0.41
CA GLU A 80 -14.90 0.70 0.33
C GLU A 80 -14.88 -0.08 1.66
N PHE A 81 -14.73 0.61 2.79
CA PHE A 81 -14.79 -0.04 4.11
C PHE A 81 -16.16 -0.63 4.40
N ASN A 82 -17.24 0.08 4.07
CA ASN A 82 -18.60 -0.39 4.27
C ASN A 82 -18.89 -1.62 3.40
N ALA A 83 -18.47 -1.61 2.13
CA ALA A 83 -18.62 -2.76 1.25
C ALA A 83 -17.89 -3.99 1.79
N GLN A 84 -16.65 -3.82 2.28
CA GLN A 84 -15.92 -4.92 2.91
C GLN A 84 -16.61 -5.43 4.19
N ALA A 85 -17.17 -4.53 4.99
CA ALA A 85 -17.89 -4.89 6.20
C ALA A 85 -19.18 -5.67 5.90
N GLU A 86 -19.92 -5.30 4.85
CA GLU A 86 -21.11 -6.02 4.38
C GLU A 86 -20.77 -7.42 3.89
N MET A 87 -19.76 -7.54 3.02
CA MET A 87 -19.27 -8.84 2.53
C MET A 87 -18.84 -9.77 3.68
N PHE A 88 -18.26 -9.22 4.74
CA PHE A 88 -17.89 -10.01 5.92
C PHE A 88 -19.10 -10.41 6.77
N ARG A 89 -20.08 -9.50 6.94
CA ARG A 89 -21.34 -9.78 7.65
C ARG A 89 -22.15 -10.87 6.94
N GLU A 90 -22.22 -10.84 5.62
CA GLU A 90 -22.90 -11.87 4.83
C GLU A 90 -22.24 -13.24 5.02
N LYS A 91 -20.91 -13.32 4.87
CA LYS A 91 -20.15 -14.56 5.12
C LYS A 91 -20.30 -15.07 6.55
N GLN A 92 -20.44 -14.19 7.54
CA GLN A 92 -20.71 -14.61 8.91
C GLN A 92 -22.10 -15.23 9.05
N LYS A 93 -23.14 -14.62 8.47
CA LYS A 93 -24.50 -15.17 8.48
C LYS A 93 -24.56 -16.54 7.80
N GLU A 94 -23.91 -16.70 6.66
CA GLU A 94 -23.83 -18.01 5.97
C GLU A 94 -23.21 -19.09 6.86
N ARG A 95 -22.08 -18.79 7.53
CA ARG A 95 -21.45 -19.74 8.46
C ARG A 95 -22.33 -20.05 9.67
N GLU A 96 -23.06 -19.07 10.20
CA GLU A 96 -24.00 -19.30 11.29
C GLU A 96 -25.17 -20.20 10.86
N GLU A 97 -25.71 -19.99 9.65
CA GLU A 97 -26.75 -20.84 9.08
C GLU A 97 -26.26 -22.26 8.79
N GLU A 98 -25.05 -22.42 8.25
CA GLU A 98 -24.42 -23.73 8.04
C GLU A 98 -24.23 -24.46 9.38
N LYS A 99 -23.73 -23.78 10.41
CA LYS A 99 -23.62 -24.35 11.76
C LYS A 99 -24.98 -24.76 12.32
N ARG A 100 -26.03 -23.95 12.10
CA ARG A 100 -27.40 -24.31 12.50
C ARG A 100 -27.89 -25.56 11.76
N LYS A 101 -27.67 -25.64 10.45
CA LYS A 101 -28.02 -26.82 9.64
C LYS A 101 -27.25 -28.07 10.08
N GLN A 102 -25.95 -27.92 10.37
CA GLN A 102 -25.11 -29.02 10.90
C GLN A 102 -25.61 -29.51 12.26
N LYS A 103 -26.00 -28.60 13.16
CA LYS A 103 -26.58 -28.97 14.46
C LYS A 103 -27.89 -29.74 14.27
N ILE A 104 -28.78 -29.29 13.38
CA ILE A 104 -30.04 -29.99 13.07
C ILE A 104 -29.75 -31.38 12.49
N ALA A 105 -28.89 -31.47 11.48
CA ALA A 105 -28.54 -32.74 10.82
C ALA A 105 -27.88 -33.74 11.80
N LYS A 106 -27.00 -33.26 12.69
CA LYS A 106 -26.42 -34.08 13.76
C LYS A 106 -27.52 -34.61 14.69
N TRP A 107 -28.43 -33.74 15.15
CA TRP A 107 -29.55 -34.15 16.00
C TRP A 107 -30.52 -35.14 15.31
N GLU A 108 -30.81 -34.96 14.02
CA GLU A 108 -31.66 -35.87 13.25
C GLU A 108 -31.00 -37.24 13.05
N SER A 109 -29.70 -37.29 12.75
CA SER A 109 -28.95 -38.55 12.64
C SER A 109 -28.97 -39.35 13.95
N MET A 110 -28.82 -38.65 15.09
CA MET A 110 -28.92 -39.26 16.42
C MET A 110 -30.31 -39.82 16.70
N LYS A 111 -31.38 -39.11 16.33
CA LYS A 111 -32.77 -39.62 16.47
C LYS A 111 -33.06 -40.83 15.59
N LEU A 112 -32.52 -40.86 14.38
CA LEU A 112 -32.69 -41.95 13.42
C LEU A 112 -31.80 -43.17 13.72
N GLY A 113 -30.99 -43.13 14.79
CA GLY A 113 -30.13 -44.24 15.20
C GLY A 113 -28.95 -44.51 14.25
N GLN A 114 -28.71 -43.61 13.28
CA GLN A 114 -27.53 -43.70 12.43
C GLN A 114 -26.35 -43.10 13.19
N SER A 115 -25.35 -43.92 13.49
CA SER A 115 -24.12 -43.44 14.12
C SER A 115 -23.48 -42.37 13.22
N TYR A 116 -23.32 -41.17 13.77
CA TYR A 116 -22.73 -40.02 13.07
C TYR A 116 -21.33 -40.40 12.57
N LYS A 117 -21.19 -40.60 11.25
CA LYS A 117 -19.89 -40.76 10.60
C LYS A 117 -19.40 -39.35 10.22
N PRO A 118 -18.34 -38.82 10.85
CA PRO A 118 -17.80 -37.53 10.44
C PRO A 118 -17.35 -37.60 8.97
N PRO A 119 -17.59 -36.55 8.16
CA PRO A 119 -17.12 -36.53 6.79
C PRO A 119 -15.59 -36.63 6.78
N LEU A 120 -15.07 -37.61 6.02
CA LEU A 120 -13.64 -37.85 5.83
C LEU A 120 -12.97 -36.55 5.34
N GLY A 121 -12.26 -35.88 6.25
CA GLY A 121 -11.59 -34.60 5.98
C GLY A 121 -11.81 -33.51 7.03
N GLN A 122 -12.77 -33.68 7.96
CA GLN A 122 -12.94 -32.78 9.11
C GLN A 122 -12.34 -33.43 10.37
N SER A 123 -11.18 -32.94 10.81
CA SER A 123 -10.69 -33.19 12.17
C SER A 123 -11.74 -32.71 13.18
N PRO A 124 -12.07 -33.50 14.23
CA PRO A 124 -12.99 -33.07 15.26
C PRO A 124 -12.32 -32.00 16.13
N ALA A 125 -12.53 -30.74 15.78
CA ALA A 125 -12.47 -29.64 16.74
C ALA A 125 -13.92 -29.41 17.20
N GLU A 126 -14.39 -30.33 18.05
CA GLU A 126 -15.61 -30.11 18.83
C GLU A 126 -15.36 -28.96 19.83
N GLU A 127 -16.39 -28.13 19.97
CA GLU A 127 -16.47 -26.99 20.87
C GLU A 127 -16.23 -27.39 22.35
N PRO A 128 -15.86 -26.40 23.18
CA PRO A 128 -16.54 -26.29 24.46
C PRO A 128 -17.25 -24.93 24.56
N ASP A 129 -18.55 -24.99 24.84
CA ASP A 129 -19.25 -23.92 25.55
C ASP A 129 -18.54 -23.69 26.89
N ALA A 130 -17.85 -22.56 27.03
CA ALA A 130 -17.38 -22.03 28.31
C ALA A 130 -17.18 -20.51 28.24
N GLY A 131 -18.25 -19.76 28.54
CA GLY A 131 -18.20 -18.38 29.07
C GLY A 131 -17.77 -17.27 28.10
N PRO A 132 -18.12 -15.99 28.38
CA PRO A 132 -17.58 -14.86 27.66
C PRO A 132 -16.13 -14.67 28.13
N SER A 133 -15.21 -15.40 27.51
CA SER A 133 -13.77 -15.18 27.68
C SER A 133 -13.13 -14.94 26.33
N THR A 134 -12.57 -13.75 26.27
CA THR A 134 -11.68 -13.20 25.26
C THR A 134 -10.66 -14.22 24.76
N SER A 135 -10.18 -13.99 23.53
CA SER A 135 -8.94 -14.53 22.95
C SER A 135 -9.01 -15.93 22.31
N ALA A 136 -9.35 -15.96 21.02
CA ALA A 136 -8.96 -17.05 20.12
C ALA A 136 -8.42 -16.48 18.81
N ALA A 137 -7.23 -15.85 18.89
CA ALA A 137 -6.41 -15.58 17.72
C ALA A 137 -5.62 -16.85 17.38
N ALA A 138 -5.77 -17.33 16.14
CA ALA A 138 -5.07 -18.49 15.59
C ALA A 138 -3.55 -18.46 15.89
N PRO A 139 -2.92 -19.61 16.19
CA PRO A 139 -1.47 -19.65 16.43
C PRO A 139 -0.73 -19.40 15.12
N LYS A 140 -0.19 -18.20 14.94
CA LYS A 140 0.73 -17.90 13.85
C LYS A 140 2.03 -18.70 14.04
N PRO A 141 2.63 -19.25 12.97
CA PRO A 141 3.92 -19.94 13.07
C PRO A 141 4.98 -18.98 13.62
N LYS A 142 5.73 -19.44 14.64
CA LYS A 142 6.80 -18.67 15.29
C LYS A 142 7.89 -18.36 14.25
N SER A 143 7.94 -17.12 13.77
CA SER A 143 9.10 -16.63 13.02
C SER A 143 10.26 -16.42 13.99
N GLU A 144 11.38 -17.11 13.78
CA GLU A 144 12.63 -16.97 14.55
C GLU A 144 13.35 -15.63 14.30
N LYS A 145 12.64 -14.51 14.47
CA LYS A 145 13.25 -13.19 14.43
C LYS A 145 12.84 -12.44 15.70
N LYS A 146 13.85 -12.10 16.50
CA LYS A 146 13.73 -11.20 17.66
C LYS A 146 12.80 -10.03 17.29
N PRO A 147 11.71 -9.79 18.03
CA PRO A 147 10.89 -8.61 17.79
C PRO A 147 11.73 -7.37 18.09
N LEU A 148 11.97 -6.53 17.08
CA LEU A 148 12.71 -5.27 17.19
C LEU A 148 11.97 -4.17 17.98
N ARG A 149 10.84 -4.49 18.61
CA ARG A 149 10.08 -3.58 19.48
C ARG A 149 9.57 -4.36 20.69
N SER A 150 10.25 -4.19 21.81
CA SER A 150 9.74 -4.57 23.12
C SER A 150 8.58 -3.63 23.50
N GLY A 151 7.39 -4.17 23.71
CA GLY A 151 6.29 -3.44 24.38
C GLY A 151 5.12 -3.04 23.49
N GLY A 152 4.16 -3.96 23.34
CA GLY A 152 2.76 -3.76 23.76
C GLY A 152 1.89 -2.62 23.20
N PHE A 153 2.33 -1.76 22.29
CA PHE A 153 1.47 -0.64 21.89
C PHE A 153 0.43 -1.06 20.84
N ASN A 154 -0.83 -1.20 21.27
CA ASN A 154 -2.01 -1.26 20.40
C ASN A 154 -2.83 0.04 20.54
N PRO A 155 -2.85 0.93 19.53
CA PRO A 155 -3.52 2.24 19.61
C PRO A 155 -5.04 2.18 19.77
N LEU A 156 -5.66 1.00 19.60
CA LEU A 156 -7.10 0.81 19.84
C LEU A 156 -7.42 0.25 21.23
N SER A 157 -6.43 -0.33 21.94
CA SER A 157 -6.67 -1.05 23.20
C SER A 157 -6.08 -0.39 24.43
N GLY A 158 -5.28 0.68 24.30
CA GLY A 158 -4.82 1.48 25.45
C GLY A 158 -3.89 0.77 26.44
N GLU A 159 -3.61 -0.52 26.25
CA GLU A 159 -2.78 -1.34 27.14
C GLU A 159 -1.28 -1.13 26.86
N GLY A 160 -0.81 0.09 27.12
CA GLY A 160 0.58 0.50 26.91
C GLY A 160 1.05 1.42 28.04
N GLY A 161 0.74 1.06 29.29
CA GLY A 161 1.23 1.76 30.46
C GLY A 161 2.66 1.35 30.79
N GLY A 162 3.65 2.11 30.33
CA GLY A 162 5.04 1.92 30.73
C GLY A 162 6.04 2.64 29.83
N SER A 163 6.55 3.77 30.32
CA SER A 163 7.49 4.72 29.71
C SER A 163 6.86 5.67 28.66
N CYS A 164 7.14 6.96 28.81
CA CYS A 164 6.71 8.12 28.01
C CYS A 164 5.25 8.64 28.10
N THR A 165 4.79 8.94 29.32
CA THR A 165 3.77 9.98 29.56
C THR A 165 4.43 11.36 29.56
N TRP A 166 4.62 11.98 28.39
CA TRP A 166 4.93 13.41 28.36
C TRP A 166 3.64 14.20 28.62
N ARG A 167 3.44 14.63 29.87
CA ARG A 167 2.48 15.67 30.20
C ARG A 167 3.23 17.01 30.18
N PRO A 168 2.81 18.02 29.40
CA PRO A 168 3.39 19.34 29.52
C PRO A 168 3.26 19.80 30.98
N GLY A 169 4.39 20.12 31.61
CA GLY A 169 4.44 20.57 33.00
C GLY A 169 3.53 21.77 33.20
N ARG A 170 2.75 21.77 34.28
CA ARG A 170 1.95 22.95 34.66
C ARG A 170 2.89 24.13 34.84
N ARG A 171 2.86 25.09 33.93
CA ARG A 171 3.44 26.41 34.14
C ARG A 171 2.45 27.21 34.99
N GLY A 172 2.63 27.16 36.29
CA GLY A 172 1.93 27.99 37.26
C GLY A 172 2.72 27.97 38.57
N PRO A 173 2.95 29.12 39.22
CA PRO A 173 3.77 29.19 40.42
C PRO A 173 3.17 28.35 41.54
N SER A 174 4.00 27.47 42.11
CA SER A 174 3.76 26.81 43.40
C SER A 174 3.95 27.86 44.49
N SER A 175 2.86 28.50 44.91
CA SER A 175 2.87 29.36 46.10
C SER A 175 1.51 29.36 46.79
N GLY A 176 1.48 28.85 48.02
CA GLY A 176 0.68 29.39 49.12
C GLY A 176 -0.63 28.67 49.44
N GLY A 177 -0.74 28.23 50.70
CA GLY A 177 -1.98 27.83 51.36
C GLY A 177 -1.85 26.56 52.17
#